data_AF-A0A2E3XL20-F1
#
_entry.id   AF-A0A2E3XL20-F1
#
_cell.length_a   1.000
_cell.length_b   1.000
_cell.length_c   1.000
_cell.angle_alpha   90.00
_cell.angle_beta   90.00
_cell.angle_gamma   90.00
#
_symmetry.space_group_name_H-M   'P 1'
#
loop_
_entity.id
_entity.type
_entity.pdbx_description
1 polymer ?
#
loop_
_entity_poly.entity_id
_entity_poly.type
_entity_poly.pdbx_seq_one_letter_code
_entity_poly.pdbx_strand_id
1 'polypeptide(L)' 'EAIATLALERRIGARGLRSILEEVLLEVMYEIPGRDDVISCVINEDVVLKTEPPKLILRGESGLAAS' A
#
# COMPACT_ATOMS: atom_id res chain seq x y z
N GLU A 1 9.96 2.52 6.35
CA GLU A 1 11.25 3.04 5.83
C GLU A 1 11.42 2.83 4.33
N ALA A 2 10.99 1.69 3.77
CA ALA A 2 11.09 1.33 2.35
C ALA A 2 10.87 2.45 1.32
N ILE A 3 9.81 3.27 1.46
CA ILE A 3 9.53 4.38 0.53
C ILE A 3 10.66 5.42 0.51
N ALA A 4 11.22 5.75 1.67
CA ALA A 4 12.33 6.69 1.77
C ALA A 4 13.61 6.12 1.15
N THR A 5 13.88 4.83 1.38
CA THR A 5 15.01 4.11 0.76
C THR A 5 14.88 4.12 -0.77
N LEU A 6 13.72 3.77 -1.31
CA LEU A 6 13.44 3.83 -2.74
C LEU A 6 13.61 5.24 -3.32
N ALA A 7 13.21 6.28 -2.58
CA ALA A 7 13.37 7.67 -3.04
C ALA A 7 14.86 8.09 -3.11
N LEU A 8 15.69 7.57 -2.21
CA LEU A 8 17.15 7.76 -2.23
C LEU A 8 17.78 6.99 -3.40
N GLU A 9 17.42 5.72 -3.58
CA GLU A 9 17.90 4.88 -4.69
C GLU A 9 17.56 5.46 -6.05
N ARG A 10 16.32 5.95 -6.22
CA ARG A 10 15.84 6.60 -7.45
C ARG A 10 16.35 8.04 -7.62
N ARG A 11 17.08 8.59 -6.62
CA ARG A 11 17.63 9.98 -6.62
C ARG A 11 16.59 11.08 -6.85
N ILE A 12 15.36 10.88 -6.38
CA ILE A 12 14.23 11.79 -6.60
C ILE A 12 13.94 12.73 -5.40
N GLY A 13 14.64 12.55 -4.29
CA GLY A 13 14.51 13.36 -3.07
C GLY A 13 13.09 13.30 -2.46
N ALA A 14 12.81 14.17 -1.49
CA ALA A 14 11.53 14.14 -0.75
C ALA A 14 10.29 14.36 -1.64
N ARG A 15 10.43 15.10 -2.75
CA ARG A 15 9.33 15.31 -3.73
C ARG A 15 8.91 14.01 -4.41
N GLY A 16 9.84 13.05 -4.55
CA GLY A 16 9.58 11.75 -5.16
C GLY A 16 8.85 10.74 -4.27
N LEU A 17 8.67 11.04 -2.99
CA LEU A 17 7.90 10.16 -2.08
C LEU A 17 6.46 10.02 -2.55
N ARG A 18 5.86 11.11 -3.04
CA ARG A 18 4.50 11.10 -3.58
C ARG A 18 4.38 10.19 -4.80
N SER A 19 5.33 10.24 -5.72
CA SER A 19 5.29 9.36 -6.91
C SER A 19 5.42 7.88 -6.56
N ILE A 20 6.22 7.54 -5.54
CA ILE A 20 6.33 6.15 -5.08
C ILE A 20 5.02 5.70 -4.43
N LEU A 21 4.40 6.55 -3.61
CA LEU A 21 3.09 6.26 -3.02
C LEU A 21 2.00 6.08 -4.09
N GLU A 22 1.93 6.97 -5.09
CA GLU A 22 0.97 6.84 -6.18
C GLU A 22 1.17 5.54 -6.98
N GLU A 23 2.42 5.13 -7.21
CA GLU A 23 2.73 3.86 -7.87
C GLU A 23 2.27 2.63 -7.05
N VAL A 24 2.53 2.63 -5.75
CA VAL A 24 2.16 1.53 -4.84
C VAL A 24 0.64 1.44 -4.65
N LEU A 25 -0.05 2.58 -4.61
CA LEU A 25 -1.48 2.65 -4.30
C LEU A 25 -2.38 2.55 -5.53
N LEU A 26 -1.84 2.59 -6.75
CA LEU A 26 -2.63 2.72 -7.98
C LEU A 26 -3.76 1.69 -8.10
N GLU A 27 -3.44 0.42 -7.82
CA GLU A 27 -4.39 -0.68 -7.94
C GLU A 27 -5.54 -0.56 -6.91
N VAL A 28 -5.20 -0.34 -5.65
CA VAL A 28 -6.21 -0.21 -4.58
C VAL A 28 -7.04 1.06 -4.69
N MET A 29 -6.47 2.16 -5.22
CA MET A 29 -7.21 3.39 -5.49
C MET A 29 -8.27 3.20 -6.59
N TYR A 30 -8.07 2.22 -7.49
CA TYR A 30 -9.05 1.87 -8.51
C TYR A 30 -10.09 0.87 -8.00
N GLU A 31 -9.66 -0.14 -7.24
CA GLU A 31 -10.54 -1.22 -6.78
C GLU A 31 -11.48 -0.79 -5.65
N ILE A 32 -10.96 -0.11 -4.62
CA ILE A 32 -11.71 0.20 -3.38
C ILE A 32 -12.94 1.08 -3.60
N PRO A 33 -12.93 2.13 -4.46
CA PRO A 33 -14.11 3.00 -4.63
C PRO A 33 -15.40 2.27 -5.04
N GLY A 34 -15.31 1.09 -5.66
CA GLY A 34 -16.48 0.28 -6.04
C GLY A 34 -16.89 -0.76 -5.00
N ARG A 35 -16.25 -0.79 -3.83
CA ARG A 35 -16.39 -1.83 -2.81
C ARG A 35 -16.91 -1.28 -1.49
N ASP A 36 -18.10 -1.72 -1.09
CA ASP A 36 -18.74 -1.32 0.18
C ASP A 36 -18.33 -2.20 1.38
N ASP A 37 -17.60 -3.28 1.11
CA ASP A 37 -17.18 -4.28 2.09
C ASP A 37 -15.78 -4.02 2.67
N VAL A 38 -14.99 -3.11 2.09
CA VAL A 38 -13.63 -2.80 2.57
C VAL A 38 -13.67 -1.83 3.75
N ILE A 39 -12.99 -2.17 4.86
CA ILE A 39 -12.86 -1.33 6.06
C ILE A 39 -11.50 -0.64 6.10
N SER A 40 -10.43 -1.34 5.70
CA SER A 40 -9.08 -0.77 5.64
C SER A 40 -8.20 -1.51 4.64
N CYS A 41 -7.10 -0.86 4.26
CA CYS A 41 -6.06 -1.41 3.41
C CYS A 41 -4.72 -1.26 4.14
N VAL A 42 -3.98 -2.36 4.27
CA VAL A 42 -2.69 -2.42 4.94
C VAL A 42 -1.57 -2.44 3.90
N ILE A 43 -0.68 -1.46 4.00
CA ILE A 43 0.52 -1.33 3.15
C ILE A 43 1.74 -1.51 4.05
N ASN A 44 2.47 -2.60 3.84
CA ASN A 44 3.73 -2.90 4.52
C ASN A 44 4.92 -2.74 3.54
N GLU A 45 6.12 -3.11 4.00
CA GLU A 45 7.33 -3.05 3.17
C GLU A 45 7.26 -3.97 1.95
N ASP A 46 6.72 -5.19 2.10
CA ASP A 46 6.56 -6.14 0.99
C ASP A 46 5.70 -5.58 -0.13
N VAL A 47 4.62 -4.89 0.23
CA VAL A 47 3.76 -4.20 -0.74
C VAL A 47 4.53 -3.07 -1.45
N VAL A 48 5.33 -2.29 -0.72
CA VAL A 48 6.15 -1.22 -1.30
C VAL A 48 7.22 -1.78 -2.24
N LEU A 49 7.81 -2.93 -1.91
CA LEU A 49 8.79 -3.65 -2.73
C LEU A 49 8.16 -4.51 -3.84
N LYS A 50 6.82 -4.52 -3.93
CA LYS A 50 6.02 -5.30 -4.89
C LYS A 50 6.25 -6.82 -4.80
N THR A 51 6.55 -7.32 -3.59
CA THR A 51 6.68 -8.76 -3.31
C THR A 51 5.35 -9.37 -2.88
N GLU A 52 4.43 -8.57 -2.34
CA GLU A 52 3.06 -8.97 -1.98
C GLU A 52 2.02 -7.93 -2.40
N PRO A 53 0.77 -8.33 -2.68
CA PRO A 53 -0.33 -7.38 -2.91
C PRO A 53 -0.80 -6.71 -1.60
N PRO A 54 -1.40 -5.52 -1.66
CA PRO A 54 -2.03 -4.88 -0.50
C PRO A 54 -3.06 -5.78 0.19
N LYS A 55 -3.04 -5.83 1.53
CA LYS A 55 -4.03 -6.60 2.29
C LYS A 55 -5.25 -5.74 2.60
N LEU A 56 -6.42 -6.14 2.10
CA LEU A 56 -7.70 -5.53 2.42
C LEU A 56 -8.33 -6.21 3.64
N ILE A 57 -8.88 -5.42 4.57
CA ILE A 57 -9.64 -5.92 5.72
C ILE A 57 -11.11 -5.69 5.42
N LEU A 58 -11.90 -6.77 5.39
CA LEU A 58 -13.30 -6.72 4.98
C LEU A 58 -14.27 -6.70 6.16
N ARG A 59 -15.48 -6.20 5.92
CA ARG A 59 -16.57 -6.16 6.88
C ARG A 59 -17.02 -7.57 7.22
N GLY A 60 -16.89 -7.94 8.50
CA GLY A 60 -17.24 -9.28 8.99
C GLY A 60 -16.04 -10.20 9.14
N GLU A 61 -14.87 -9.83 8.63
CA GLU A 61 -13.62 -10.50 8.97
C GLU A 61 -13.17 -10.00 10.36
N SER A 62 -13.60 -10.70 11.41
CA SER A 62 -13.10 -10.47 12.76
C SER A 62 -11.63 -10.90 12.81
N GLY A 63 -10.74 -9.91 12.72
CA GLY A 63 -9.29 -9.97 12.94
C GLY A 63 -8.66 -11.36 12.96
N LEU A 64 -8.21 -11.85 11.80
CA LEU A 64 -7.19 -12.89 11.75
C LEU A 64 -5.89 -12.34 11.16
N ALA A 65 -4.81 -12.68 11.88
CA ALA A 65 -3.41 -12.31 11.70
C ALA A 65 -2.97 -10.99 12.35
N ALA A 66 -3.19 -10.88 13.67
CA ALA A 66 -2.09 -10.48 14.54
C ALA A 66 -1.34 -11.76 14.93
N SER A 67 -0.29 -12.08 14.20
CA SER A 67 0.70 -13.11 14.53
C SER A 67 2.04 -12.61 14.03
#